data_AF-A0A1G6YV72-F1
#
_entry.id   AF-A0A1G6YV72-F1
#
_cell.length_a   1.000
_cell.length_b   1.000
_cell.length_c   1.000
_cell.angle_alpha   90.00
_cell.angle_beta   90.00
_cell.angle_gamma   90.00
#
_symmetry.space_group_name_H-M   'P 1'
#
loop_
_entity.id
_entity.type
_entity.pdbx_description
1 polymer ?
#
loop_
_entity_poly.entity_id
_entity_poly.type
_entity_poly.pdbx_seq_one_letter_code
_entity_poly.pdbx_strand_id
1 'polypeptide(L)'
;MPIVPPGLKLDFLRRQVLMSRNVRGGILIDVAMGGLNHQIEHHLFPSMPQPNLRHAQPLVRRHCERQGVPYTEVGLWTSYGIVVDYLNHVGLRARGPFDCPLRSQLGR
;
A
#
# COMPACT_ATOMS: atom_id res chain seq x y z
N MET A 1 -1.42 -0.32 -5.87
CA MET A 1 -2.69 -0.88 -5.33
C MET A 1 -3.77 -0.64 -6.36
N PRO A 2 -4.73 -1.57 -6.54
CA PRO A 2 -5.75 -1.42 -7.57
C PRO A 2 -6.76 -0.34 -7.17
N ILE A 3 -7.23 0.44 -8.15
CA ILE A 3 -8.38 1.33 -7.97
C ILE A 3 -9.63 0.46 -7.95
N VAL A 4 -10.38 0.52 -6.85
CA VAL A 4 -11.60 -0.29 -6.66
C VAL A 4 -12.77 0.45 -7.29
N PRO A 5 -13.54 -0.18 -8.22
CA PRO A 5 -14.73 0.42 -8.79
C PRO A 5 -15.78 0.75 -7.70
N PRO A 6 -16.55 1.85 -7.82
CA PRO A 6 -17.49 2.28 -6.76
C PRO A 6 -18.54 1.24 -6.34
N GLY A 7 -18.94 0.35 -7.25
CA GLY A 7 -19.94 -0.69 -7.00
C GLY A 7 -19.37 -2.01 -6.42
N LEU A 8 -18.05 -2.17 -6.38
CA LEU A 8 -17.43 -3.41 -5.95
C LEU A 8 -17.32 -3.47 -4.41
N LYS A 9 -18.00 -4.42 -3.79
CA LYS A 9 -17.86 -4.70 -2.36
C LYS A 9 -16.72 -5.70 -2.13
N LEU A 10 -15.66 -5.25 -1.47
CA LEU A 10 -14.57 -6.11 -1.01
C LEU A 10 -14.83 -6.59 0.41
N ASP A 11 -14.62 -7.89 0.64
CA ASP A 11 -14.53 -8.48 1.97
C ASP A 11 -13.33 -7.93 2.76
N PHE A 12 -13.29 -8.23 4.06
CA PHE A 12 -12.26 -7.71 4.95
C PHE A 12 -10.84 -8.14 4.50
N LEU A 13 -10.62 -9.42 4.20
CA LEU A 13 -9.31 -9.93 3.80
C LEU A 13 -8.82 -9.23 2.53
N ARG A 14 -9.64 -9.23 1.47
CA ARG A 14 -9.28 -8.61 0.19
C ARG A 14 -9.04 -7.11 0.34
N ARG A 15 -9.84 -6.42 1.17
CA ARG A 15 -9.62 -5.00 1.44
C ARG A 15 -8.25 -4.77 2.07
N GLN A 16 -7.90 -5.48 3.14
CA GLN A 16 -6.63 -5.24 3.83
C GLN A 16 -5.43 -5.67 2.98
N VAL A 17 -5.51 -6.81 2.29
CA VAL A 17 -4.39 -7.35 1.51
C VAL A 17 -4.16 -6.57 0.21
N LEU A 18 -5.21 -6.22 -0.53
CA LEU A 18 -5.07 -5.55 -1.84
C LEU A 18 -4.74 -4.05 -1.70
N MET A 19 -5.17 -3.42 -0.60
CA MET A 19 -4.92 -2.00 -0.30
C MET A 19 -3.71 -1.79 0.61
N SER A 20 -2.92 -2.84 0.84
CA SER A 20 -1.67 -2.77 1.61
C SER A 20 -0.54 -3.46 0.85
N ARG A 21 0.67 -3.30 1.36
CA ARG A 21 1.86 -3.98 0.87
C ARG A 21 2.88 -4.09 1.98
N ASN A 22 3.62 -5.20 2.00
CA ASN A 22 4.76 -5.36 2.89
C ASN A 22 6.07 -4.94 2.25
N VAL A 23 7.03 -4.59 3.11
CA VAL A 23 8.39 -4.25 2.71
C VAL A 23 9.34 -5.35 3.19
N ARG A 24 10.06 -5.98 2.27
CA ARG A 24 11.09 -6.97 2.60
C ARG A 24 12.45 -6.33 2.81
N GLY A 25 13.26 -6.94 3.65
CA GLY A 25 14.69 -6.62 3.79
C GLY A 25 15.35 -7.08 5.09
N GLY A 26 14.71 -8.00 5.83
CA GLY A 26 15.25 -8.60 7.05
C GLY A 26 15.44 -7.59 8.17
N ILE A 27 16.30 -7.96 9.13
CA ILE A 27 16.49 -7.22 10.38
C ILE A 27 16.88 -5.75 10.16
N LEU A 28 17.69 -5.45 9.14
CA LEU A 28 18.10 -4.08 8.85
C LEU A 28 16.88 -3.19 8.50
N ILE A 29 15.99 -3.68 7.65
CA ILE A 29 14.76 -2.97 7.29
C ILE A 29 13.77 -2.98 8.45
N ASP A 30 13.65 -4.08 9.19
CA ASP A 30 12.78 -4.16 10.37
C ASP A 30 13.14 -3.08 11.40
N VAL A 31 14.43 -2.88 11.67
CA VAL A 31 14.93 -1.84 12.58
C VAL A 31 14.74 -0.45 11.98
N ALA A 32 15.17 -0.23 10.72
CA ALA A 32 15.09 1.08 10.07
C ALA A 32 13.65 1.59 9.92
N MET A 33 12.69 0.68 9.67
CA MET A 33 11.27 1.01 9.55
C MET A 33 10.53 0.96 10.89
N GLY A 34 11.20 0.63 11.99
CA GLY A 34 10.56 0.46 13.30
C GLY A 34 9.39 -0.52 13.24
N GLY A 35 9.54 -1.63 12.49
CA GLY A 35 8.53 -2.65 12.26
C GLY A 35 7.34 -2.25 11.37
N LEU A 36 7.36 -1.09 10.72
CA LEU A 36 6.28 -0.62 9.82
C LEU A 36 6.24 -1.36 8.48
N ASN A 37 7.08 -2.37 8.30
CA ASN A 37 7.23 -3.15 7.08
C ASN A 37 6.20 -4.29 6.92
N HIS A 38 5.39 -4.57 7.95
CA HIS A 38 4.34 -5.60 7.99
C HIS A 38 2.92 -5.02 7.96
N GLN A 39 2.63 -4.14 7.01
CA GLN A 39 1.34 -3.43 6.90
C GLN A 39 0.15 -4.37 6.65
N ILE A 40 0.32 -5.43 5.87
CA ILE A 40 -0.77 -6.38 5.59
C ILE A 40 -1.23 -7.03 6.90
N GLU A 41 -0.29 -7.58 7.68
CA GLU A 41 -0.60 -8.23 8.95
C GLU A 41 -1.07 -7.24 10.00
N HIS A 42 -0.52 -6.03 10.03
CA HIS A 42 -0.97 -4.98 10.94
C HIS A 42 -2.45 -4.64 10.73
N HIS A 43 -2.89 -4.49 9.47
CA HIS A 43 -4.30 -4.21 9.19
C HIS A 43 -5.23 -5.41 9.40
N LEU A 44 -4.72 -6.64 9.26
CA LEU A 44 -5.48 -7.86 9.57
C LEU A 44 -5.60 -8.10 11.08
N PHE A 45 -4.56 -7.75 11.85
CA PHE A 45 -4.45 -8.00 13.28
C PHE A 45 -3.96 -6.75 14.03
N PRO A 46 -4.75 -5.66 14.08
CA PRO A 46 -4.30 -4.37 14.62
C PRO A 46 -3.94 -4.42 16.10
N SER A 47 -4.50 -5.37 16.86
CA SER A 47 -4.19 -5.58 18.27
C SER A 47 -2.98 -6.49 18.51
N MET A 48 -2.39 -7.08 17.46
CA MET A 48 -1.21 -7.94 17.60
C MET A 48 0.04 -7.08 17.82
N PRO A 49 0.88 -7.39 18.82
CA PRO A 49 2.16 -6.73 18.99
C PRO A 49 3.03 -6.84 17.74
N GLN A 50 3.67 -5.74 17.36
CA GLN A 50 4.45 -5.62 16.14
C GLN A 50 5.53 -6.71 15.95
N PRO A 51 6.30 -7.13 16.98
CA PRO A 51 7.27 -8.22 16.83
C PRO A 51 6.64 -9.57 16.44
N ASN A 52 5.34 -9.75 16.68
CA ASN A 52 4.62 -10.97 16.35
C ASN A 52 4.12 -10.99 14.90
N LEU A 53 4.06 -9.84 14.23
CA LEU A 53 3.58 -9.76 12.84
C LEU A 53 4.47 -10.55 11.87
N ARG A 54 5.79 -10.61 12.13
CA ARG A 54 6.72 -11.44 11.33
C ARG A 54 6.36 -12.93 11.36
N HIS A 55 5.77 -13.40 12.46
CA HIS A 55 5.35 -14.78 12.63
C HIS A 55 3.99 -15.03 11.97
N ALA A 56 3.11 -14.02 11.93
CA ALA A 56 1.84 -14.07 11.22
C ALA A 56 2.02 -14.03 9.68
N GLN A 57 3.02 -13.29 9.20
CA GLN A 57 3.28 -13.06 7.78
C GLN A 57 3.26 -14.33 6.91
N PRO A 58 4.04 -15.40 7.21
CA PRO A 58 4.02 -16.61 6.40
C PRO A 58 2.67 -17.34 6.43
N LEU A 59 1.90 -17.24 7.51
CA LEU A 59 0.56 -17.84 7.62
C LEU A 59 -0.44 -17.09 6.72
N VAL A 60 -0.41 -15.76 6.77
CA VAL A 60 -1.26 -14.89 5.95
C VAL A 60 -0.93 -15.07 4.47
N ARG A 61 0.36 -15.07 4.09
CA ARG A 61 0.78 -15.30 2.70
C ARG A 61 0.25 -16.62 2.15
N ARG A 62 0.48 -17.73 2.87
CA ARG A 62 -0.04 -19.05 2.46
C ARG A 62 -1.56 -19.07 2.36
N HIS A 63 -2.27 -18.35 3.24
CA HIS A 63 -3.72 -18.25 3.17
C HIS A 63 -4.16 -17.47 1.93
N CYS A 64 -3.51 -16.35 1.61
CA CYS A 64 -3.78 -15.56 0.42
C CYS A 64 -3.55 -16.38 -0.87
N GLU A 65 -2.45 -17.15 -0.93
CA GLU A 65 -2.16 -18.08 -2.04
C GLU A 65 -3.29 -19.09 -2.24
N ARG A 66 -3.76 -19.74 -1.17
CA ARG A 66 -4.90 -20.70 -1.25
C ARG A 66 -6.21 -20.05 -1.70
N GLN A 67 -6.41 -18.77 -1.41
CA GLN A 67 -7.61 -18.02 -1.77
C GLN A 67 -7.49 -17.30 -3.13
N GLY A 68 -6.36 -17.44 -3.82
CA GLY A 68 -6.08 -16.71 -5.05
C GLY A 68 -6.02 -15.20 -4.87
N VAL A 69 -5.69 -14.70 -3.67
CA VAL A 69 -5.57 -13.27 -3.37
C VAL A 69 -4.12 -12.84 -3.54
N PRO A 70 -3.81 -11.88 -4.45
CA PRO A 70 -2.45 -11.37 -4.62
C PRO A 70 -1.89 -10.75 -3.33
N TYR A 71 -0.84 -11.35 -2.80
CA TYR A 71 -0.10 -10.83 -1.65
C TYR A 71 1.10 -10.01 -2.13
N THR A 72 1.09 -8.69 -1.90
CA THR A 72 2.14 -7.80 -2.42
C THR A 72 3.22 -7.56 -1.37
N GLU A 73 4.47 -7.89 -1.72
CA GLU A 73 5.66 -7.57 -0.93
C GLU A 73 6.81 -7.17 -1.86
N VAL A 74 7.48 -6.06 -1.55
CA VAL A 74 8.58 -5.52 -2.37
C VAL A 74 9.72 -4.98 -1.49
N GLY A 75 10.89 -4.69 -2.07
CA GLY A 75 11.98 -4.02 -1.33
C GLY A 75 11.67 -2.56 -1.04
N LEU A 76 12.37 -1.96 -0.05
CA LEU A 76 12.15 -0.57 0.37
C LEU A 76 12.20 0.42 -0.80
N TRP A 77 13.26 0.40 -1.61
CA TRP A 77 13.41 1.32 -2.74
C TRP A 77 12.31 1.17 -3.79
N THR A 78 11.94 -0.07 -4.13
CA THR A 78 10.79 -0.34 -5.01
C THR A 78 9.49 0.19 -4.41
N SER A 79 9.34 0.08 -3.09
CA SER A 79 8.17 0.59 -2.37
C SER A 79 8.00 2.09 -2.58
N TYR A 80 9.08 2.85 -2.33
CA TYR A 80 9.13 4.30 -2.55
C TYR A 80 8.95 4.69 -4.01
N GLY A 81 9.62 4.00 -4.94
CA GLY A 81 9.50 4.26 -6.37
C GLY A 81 8.06 4.17 -6.87
N ILE A 82 7.32 3.15 -6.42
CA ILE A 82 5.89 3.00 -6.76
C ILE A 82 5.04 4.17 -6.24
N VAL A 83 5.33 4.69 -5.05
CA VAL A 83 4.60 5.83 -4.48
C VAL A 83 4.90 7.10 -5.28
N VAL A 84 6.18 7.39 -5.53
CA VAL A 84 6.61 8.56 -6.30
C VAL A 84 6.05 8.52 -7.72
N ASP A 85 6.12 7.37 -8.40
CA ASP A 85 5.57 7.18 -9.73
C ASP A 85 4.05 7.43 -9.75
N TYR A 86 3.31 6.89 -8.78
CA TYR A 86 1.87 7.11 -8.70
C TYR A 86 1.53 8.59 -8.42
N LEU A 87 2.24 9.24 -7.50
CA LEU A 87 2.05 10.68 -7.22
C LEU A 87 2.36 11.54 -8.43
N ASN A 88 3.43 11.24 -9.18
CA ASN A 88 3.74 11.90 -10.44
C ASN A 88 2.65 11.63 -11.49
N HIS A 89 2.18 10.40 -11.59
CA HIS A 89 1.13 10.02 -12.52
C HIS A 89 -0.14 10.82 -12.29
N VAL A 90 -0.65 10.86 -11.06
CA VAL A 90 -1.91 11.57 -10.74
C VAL A 90 -1.69 13.08 -10.64
N GLY A 91 -0.58 13.53 -10.07
CA GLY A 91 -0.29 14.95 -9.84
C GLY A 91 0.12 15.70 -11.11
N LEU A 92 0.91 15.09 -12.00
CA LEU A 92 1.34 15.73 -13.25
C LEU A 92 0.33 15.56 -14.39
N ARG A 93 -0.50 14.51 -14.38
CA ARG A 93 -1.64 14.41 -15.31
C ARG A 93 -2.80 15.31 -14.90
N ALA A 94 -2.92 15.64 -13.61
CA ALA A 94 -3.86 16.65 -13.10
C ALA A 94 -3.31 18.09 -13.22
N ARG A 95 -2.67 18.46 -14.35
CA ARG A 95 -2.52 19.88 -14.69
C ARG A 95 -3.91 20.36 -15.15
N GLY A 96 -4.68 20.95 -14.23
CA GLY A 96 -6.02 21.45 -14.51
C GLY A 96 -7.02 21.46 -13.34
N PRO A 97 -7.13 20.45 -12.46
CA PRO A 97 -8.18 20.43 -11.43
C PRO A 97 -7.87 21.32 -10.22
N PHE A 98 -6.59 21.61 -9.98
CA PHE A 98 -6.13 22.52 -8.93
C PHE A 98 -5.70 23.88 -9.48
N ASP A 99 -5.75 24.06 -10.81
CA ASP A 99 -5.60 25.38 -11.38
C ASP A 99 -6.83 26.20 -11.00
N CYS A 100 -6.59 27.30 -10.29
CA CYS A 100 -7.65 28.24 -9.98
C CYS A 100 -8.27 28.71 -11.32
N PRO A 101 -9.57 28.52 -11.56
CA PRO A 101 -10.22 28.92 -12.82
C PRO A 101 -10.00 30.42 -13.12
N LEU A 102 -9.91 31.23 -12.06
CA LEU A 102 -9.61 32.65 -12.14
C LEU A 102 -8.18 32.93 -12.66
N ARG A 103 -7.20 32.11 -12.26
CA ARG A 103 -5.81 32.23 -12.73
C ARG A 103 -5.68 31.87 -14.21
N SER A 104 -6.34 30.78 -14.64
CA SER A 104 -6.34 30.37 -16.05
C SER A 104 -7.01 31.40 -16.97
N GLN A 105 -7.98 32.16 -16.46
CA GLN A 105 -8.65 33.22 -17.22
C GLN A 105 -7.85 34.54 -17.27
N LEU A 106 -7.04 34.84 -16.26
CA LEU A 106 -6.31 36.11 -16.14
C LEU A 106 -4.89 36.08 -16.73
N GLY A 107 -4.43 34.95 -17.25
CA GLY A 107 -3.18 34.85 -18.02
C GLY A 107 -1.89 35.22 -17.27
N ARG A 108 -1.88 35.08 -15.92
CA ARG A 108 -0.70 35.30 -15.06
C ARG A 108 -0.44 34.11 -14.13
#